data_AF-A0A1E4PQ13-F1
#
_entry.id   AF-A0A1E4PQ13-F1
#
_cell.length_a   1.000
_cell.length_b   1.000
_cell.length_c   1.000
_cell.angle_alpha   90.00
_cell.angle_beta   90.00
_cell.angle_gamma   90.00
#
_symmetry.space_group_name_H-M   'P 1'
#
loop_
_entity.id
_entity.type
_entity.pdbx_description
1 polymer ?
#
loop_
_entity_poly.entity_id
_entity_poly.type
_entity_poly.pdbx_seq_one_letter_code
_entity_poly.pdbx_strand_id
1 'polypeptide(L)'
;MAAAPAAKTQAPALAKPAGPPPLDIKSLEARLKETKAIGVFTKLTLKNQVDDLLERFREFYRGQLKTSLASLRQSYDLLVLKVLALLQDTDPSLAGAIAASRESMWSMLSNPDKFSAIK
;
A
#
# COMPACT_ATOMS: atom_id res chain seq x y z
N MET A 1 -33.17 -11.87 -48.96
CA MET A 1 -32.54 -10.57 -48.63
C MET A 1 -32.93 -10.27 -47.18
N ALA A 2 -32.09 -10.14 -46.15
CA ALA A 2 -30.67 -10.39 -45.89
C ALA A 2 -30.57 -10.44 -44.33
N ALA A 3 -29.55 -11.10 -43.79
CA ALA A 3 -29.29 -11.18 -42.36
C ALA A 3 -28.78 -9.85 -41.77
N ALA A 4 -29.05 -9.61 -40.48
CA ALA A 4 -28.13 -8.92 -39.57
C ALA A 4 -28.50 -9.21 -38.09
N PRO A 5 -27.60 -9.84 -37.31
CA PRO A 5 -27.73 -9.92 -35.86
C PRO A 5 -27.16 -8.63 -35.22
N ALA A 6 -27.92 -8.01 -34.32
CA ALA A 6 -27.44 -6.88 -33.55
C ALA A 6 -26.42 -7.36 -32.50
N ALA A 7 -25.15 -7.06 -32.77
CA ALA A 7 -24.04 -7.29 -31.88
C ALA A 7 -24.14 -6.39 -30.62
N LYS A 8 -24.12 -7.05 -29.47
CA LYS A 8 -23.42 -6.68 -28.22
C LYS A 8 -22.90 -5.24 -28.16
N THR A 9 -23.60 -4.38 -27.44
CA THR A 9 -23.00 -3.17 -26.86
C THR A 9 -22.89 -3.40 -25.36
N GLN A 10 -21.84 -4.13 -24.96
CA GLN A 10 -21.32 -3.98 -23.60
C GLN A 10 -20.79 -2.56 -23.53
N ALA A 11 -21.47 -1.70 -22.78
CA ALA A 11 -20.95 -0.40 -22.41
C ALA A 11 -19.54 -0.60 -21.83
N PRO A 12 -18.51 0.11 -22.33
CA PRO A 12 -17.27 0.21 -21.59
C PRO A 12 -17.66 0.92 -20.29
N ALA A 13 -17.71 0.17 -19.19
CA ALA A 13 -17.67 0.76 -17.88
C ALA A 13 -16.48 1.71 -17.91
N LEU A 14 -16.76 3.00 -17.74
CA LEU A 14 -15.78 4.07 -17.62
C LEU A 14 -14.67 3.55 -16.72
N ALA A 15 -13.54 3.19 -17.31
CA ALA A 15 -12.32 3.03 -16.59
C ALA A 15 -12.04 4.44 -16.06
N LYS A 16 -12.47 4.69 -14.81
CA LYS A 16 -11.97 5.82 -14.00
C LYS A 16 -10.48 5.89 -14.31
N PRO A 17 -9.93 7.07 -14.65
CA PRO A 17 -8.51 7.18 -14.92
C PRO A 17 -7.83 6.45 -13.79
N ALA A 18 -7.16 5.34 -14.12
CA ALA A 18 -6.41 4.60 -13.17
C ALA A 18 -5.41 5.63 -12.67
N GLY A 19 -5.69 6.18 -11.48
CA GLY A 19 -4.71 6.95 -10.75
C GLY A 19 -3.43 6.12 -10.72
N PRO A 20 -2.26 6.77 -10.56
CA PRO A 20 -1.00 6.06 -10.49
C PRO A 20 -1.20 4.80 -9.64
N PRO A 21 -0.80 3.62 -10.15
CA PRO A 21 -1.13 2.35 -9.53
C PRO A 21 -0.91 2.48 -8.03
N PRO A 22 -1.92 2.11 -7.20
CA PRO A 22 -1.86 2.37 -5.77
C PRO A 22 -0.52 1.88 -5.27
N LEU A 23 0.24 2.75 -4.61
CA LEU A 23 1.56 2.38 -4.13
C LEU A 23 1.41 1.18 -3.21
N ASP A 24 1.88 0.02 -3.63
CA ASP A 24 1.99 -1.14 -2.76
C ASP A 24 3.10 -0.93 -1.73
N ILE A 25 3.05 -1.67 -0.61
CA ILE A 25 4.08 -1.64 0.43
C ILE A 25 5.48 -1.95 -0.14
N LYS A 26 5.58 -2.85 -1.12
CA LYS A 26 6.85 -3.20 -1.78
C LYS A 26 7.40 -2.03 -2.60
N SER A 27 6.52 -1.35 -3.32
CA SER A 27 6.84 -0.14 -4.08
C SER A 27 7.24 1.00 -3.16
N LEU A 28 6.58 1.12 -2.00
CA LEU A 28 6.93 2.05 -0.94
C LEU A 28 8.35 1.79 -0.42
N GLU A 29 8.67 0.56 -0.03
CA GLU A 29 10.03 0.20 0.41
C GLU A 29 11.08 0.47 -0.66
N ALA A 30 10.80 0.15 -1.93
CA ALA A 30 11.71 0.43 -3.04
C ALA A 30 11.95 1.94 -3.17
N ARG A 31 10.90 2.75 -3.19
CA ARG A 31 10.99 4.22 -3.28
C ARG A 31 11.68 4.83 -2.06
N LEU A 32 11.43 4.32 -0.86
CA LEU A 32 12.13 4.72 0.37
C LEU A 32 13.61 4.34 0.35
N LYS A 33 13.97 3.21 -0.27
CA LYS A 33 15.36 2.81 -0.44
C LYS A 33 16.08 3.69 -1.47
N GLU A 34 15.41 4.01 -2.57
CA GLU A 34 15.94 4.84 -3.65
C GLU A 34 16.01 6.33 -3.30
N THR A 35 15.06 6.84 -2.50
CA THR A 35 14.99 8.27 -2.19
C THR A 35 16.25 8.72 -1.45
N LYS A 36 16.95 9.73 -1.97
CA LYS A 36 18.13 10.31 -1.31
C LYS A 36 17.75 11.32 -0.23
N ALA A 37 16.45 11.57 -0.08
CA ALA A 37 15.84 12.53 0.83
C ALA A 37 16.08 12.20 2.31
N ILE A 38 16.22 10.91 2.64
CA ILE A 38 16.44 10.42 4.01
C ILE A 38 17.78 9.68 4.15
N GLY A 39 18.44 9.88 5.29
CA GLY A 39 19.71 9.23 5.62
C GLY A 39 19.60 7.70 5.70
N VAL A 40 20.72 7.01 5.50
CA VAL A 40 20.78 5.53 5.49
C VAL A 40 20.27 4.88 6.77
N PHE A 41 20.45 5.52 7.93
CA PHE A 41 19.90 5.06 9.20
C PHE A 41 18.37 5.10 9.21
N THR A 42 17.78 6.22 8.78
CA THR A 42 16.32 6.39 8.69
C THR A 42 15.69 5.37 7.74
N LYS A 43 16.33 5.10 6.60
CA LYS A 43 15.90 4.05 5.67
C LYS A 43 15.90 2.68 6.31
N LEU A 44 16.97 2.34 7.04
CA LEU A 44 17.08 1.05 7.72
C LEU A 44 16.01 0.90 8.81
N THR A 45 15.78 1.95 9.60
CA THR A 45 14.70 1.97 10.59
C THR A 45 13.33 1.82 9.95
N LEU A 46 13.01 2.57 8.89
CA LEU A 46 11.73 2.41 8.20
C LEU A 46 11.55 1.00 7.65
N LYS A 47 12.59 0.45 7.03
CA LYS A 47 12.56 -0.92 6.51
C LYS A 47 12.23 -1.92 7.63
N ASN A 48 12.96 -1.86 8.75
CA ASN A 48 12.70 -2.74 9.89
C ASN A 48 11.28 -2.56 10.44
N GLN A 49 10.76 -1.34 10.50
CA GLN A 49 9.39 -1.10 10.98
C GLN A 49 8.32 -1.61 10.01
N VAL A 50 8.54 -1.50 8.69
CA VAL A 50 7.64 -2.09 7.67
C VAL A 50 7.68 -3.61 7.78
N ASP A 51 8.86 -4.20 7.90
CA ASP A 51 9.06 -5.65 8.04
C ASP A 51 8.36 -6.18 9.30
N ASP A 52 8.58 -5.56 10.47
CA ASP A 52 7.91 -5.89 11.74
C ASP A 52 6.38 -5.79 11.62
N LEU A 53 5.88 -4.76 10.92
CA LEU A 53 4.45 -4.64 10.67
C LEU A 53 3.93 -5.82 9.83
N LEU A 54 4.60 -6.14 8.72
CA LEU A 54 4.22 -7.27 7.85
C LEU A 54 4.29 -8.60 8.59
N GLU A 55 5.30 -8.80 9.44
CA GLU A 55 5.39 -9.98 10.30
C GLU A 55 4.20 -10.09 11.25
N ARG A 56 3.81 -9.00 11.92
CA ARG A 56 2.61 -8.98 12.78
C ARG A 56 1.34 -9.33 12.03
N PHE A 57 1.15 -8.83 10.81
CA PHE A 57 0.01 -9.21 9.97
C PHE A 57 0.04 -10.70 9.64
N ARG A 58 1.21 -11.22 9.26
CA ARG A 58 1.39 -12.64 8.98
C ARG A 58 1.08 -13.51 10.20
N GLU A 59 1.58 -13.15 11.38
CA GLU A 59 1.30 -13.86 12.62
C GLU A 59 -0.18 -13.77 13.01
N PHE A 60 -0.83 -12.62 12.80
CA PHE A 60 -2.27 -12.43 13.01
C PHE A 60 -3.08 -13.35 12.09
N TYR A 61 -2.77 -13.41 10.80
CA TYR A 61 -3.45 -14.31 9.86
C TYR A 61 -3.17 -15.79 10.11
N ARG A 62 -2.03 -16.13 10.73
CA ARG A 62 -1.74 -17.50 11.21
C ARG A 62 -2.44 -17.84 12.53
N GLY A 63 -3.10 -16.87 13.17
CA GLY A 63 -3.68 -17.05 14.50
C GLY A 63 -2.65 -17.14 15.64
N GLN A 64 -1.39 -16.80 15.37
CA GLN A 64 -0.31 -16.79 16.38
C GLN A 64 -0.31 -15.49 17.20
N LEU A 65 -0.75 -14.37 16.60
CA LEU A 65 -0.82 -13.09 17.26
C LEU A 65 -2.23 -12.85 17.83
N LYS A 66 -2.35 -12.76 19.16
CA LYS A 66 -3.59 -12.36 19.87
C LYS A 66 -3.81 -10.84 19.82
N THR A 67 -3.68 -10.26 18.63
CA THR A 67 -4.01 -8.85 18.40
C THR A 67 -5.31 -8.74 17.63
N SER A 68 -5.82 -7.51 17.47
CA SER A 68 -6.97 -7.23 16.61
C SER A 68 -6.51 -6.49 15.36
N LEU A 69 -7.25 -6.62 14.26
CA LEU A 69 -7.01 -5.85 13.04
C LEU A 69 -6.98 -4.34 13.32
N ALA A 70 -7.76 -3.84 14.30
CA ALA A 70 -7.71 -2.45 14.76
C ALA A 70 -6.34 -2.04 15.32
N SER A 71 -5.66 -2.92 16.05
CA SER A 71 -4.30 -2.65 16.57
C SER A 71 -3.27 -2.64 15.44
N LEU A 72 -3.40 -3.55 14.46
CA LEU A 72 -2.58 -3.53 13.24
C LEU A 72 -2.81 -2.23 12.44
N ARG A 73 -4.05 -1.74 12.38
CA ARG A 73 -4.36 -0.43 11.77
C ARG A 73 -3.62 0.68 12.48
N GLN A 74 -3.65 0.71 13.80
CA GLN A 74 -2.94 1.74 14.56
C GLN A 74 -1.43 1.71 14.30
N SER A 75 -0.81 0.52 14.32
CA SER A 75 0.63 0.39 14.01
C SER A 75 0.95 0.86 12.58
N TYR A 76 0.12 0.48 11.61
CA TYR A 76 0.22 0.95 10.23
C TYR A 76 0.08 2.47 10.13
N ASP A 77 -0.92 3.06 10.78
CA ASP A 77 -1.19 4.49 10.75
C ASP A 77 -0.03 5.31 11.33
N LEU A 78 0.49 4.87 12.48
CA LEU A 78 1.65 5.49 13.12
C LEU A 78 2.89 5.41 12.24
N LEU A 79 3.10 4.27 11.57
CA LEU A 79 4.20 4.11 10.62
C LEU A 79 4.05 5.09 9.46
N VAL A 80 2.88 5.13 8.82
CA VAL A 80 2.61 6.05 7.70
C VAL A 80 2.79 7.50 8.13
N LEU A 81 2.24 7.90 9.27
CA LEU A 81 2.40 9.26 9.81
C LEU A 81 3.88 9.61 9.98
N LYS A 82 4.68 8.70 10.56
CA LYS A 82 6.12 8.89 10.71
C LYS A 82 6.82 9.03 9.36
N VAL A 83 6.48 8.19 8.38
CA VAL A 83 7.02 8.28 7.01
C VAL A 83 6.67 9.62 6.38
N LEU A 84 5.41 10.05 6.45
CA LEU A 84 4.96 11.34 5.93
C LEU A 84 5.69 12.51 6.61
N ALA A 85 5.85 12.49 7.93
CA ALA A 85 6.55 13.54 8.67
C ALA A 85 8.05 13.64 8.31
N LEU A 86 8.67 12.54 7.90
CA LEU A 86 10.06 12.52 7.42
C LEU A 86 10.18 13.00 5.97
N LEU A 87 9.22 12.63 5.14
CA LEU A 87 9.24 12.94 3.71
C LEU A 87 8.62 14.31 3.38
N GLN A 88 7.79 14.90 4.24
CA GLN A 88 7.13 16.18 3.94
C GLN A 88 8.13 17.30 3.62
N ASP A 89 9.30 17.29 4.26
CA ASP A 89 10.36 18.29 4.07
C ASP A 89 11.35 17.89 2.97
N THR A 90 11.58 16.58 2.81
CA THR A 90 12.69 16.05 2.00
C THR A 90 12.23 15.49 0.65
N ASP A 91 11.01 14.96 0.55
CA ASP A 91 10.39 14.37 -0.64
C ASP A 91 8.85 14.51 -0.62
N PRO A 92 8.32 15.74 -0.81
CA PRO A 92 6.88 16.01 -0.72
C PRO A 92 6.06 15.27 -1.79
N SER A 93 6.69 14.94 -2.93
CA SER A 93 6.07 14.15 -4.00
C SER A 93 5.80 12.71 -3.53
N LEU A 94 6.79 12.07 -2.92
CA LEU A 94 6.62 10.74 -2.35
C LEU A 94 5.65 10.75 -1.16
N ALA A 95 5.72 11.77 -0.30
CA ALA A 95 4.77 11.95 0.80
C ALA A 95 3.31 12.03 0.29
N GLY A 96 3.05 12.84 -0.73
CA GLY A 96 1.72 12.95 -1.34
C GLY A 96 1.22 11.62 -1.92
N ALA A 97 2.10 10.88 -2.61
CA ALA A 97 1.74 9.58 -3.18
C ALA A 97 1.42 8.53 -2.10
N ILE A 98 2.18 8.52 -1.00
CA ILE A 98 1.93 7.66 0.17
C ILE A 98 0.59 8.00 0.82
N ALA A 99 0.33 9.28 1.06
CA ALA A 99 -0.93 9.73 1.65
C ALA A 99 -2.14 9.33 0.79
N ALA A 100 -2.03 9.49 -0.54
CA ALA A 100 -3.07 9.08 -1.48
C ALA A 100 -3.27 7.55 -1.52
N SER A 101 -2.20 6.76 -1.32
CA SER A 101 -2.25 5.30 -1.37
C SER A 101 -2.48 4.64 0.00
N ARG A 102 -2.58 5.40 1.09
CA ARG A 102 -2.72 4.87 2.47
C ARG A 102 -3.89 3.90 2.62
N GLU A 103 -5.07 4.30 2.16
CA GLU A 103 -6.28 3.48 2.27
C GLU A 103 -6.21 2.24 1.37
N SER A 104 -5.57 2.35 0.20
CA SER A 104 -5.35 1.23 -0.70
C SER A 104 -4.36 0.21 -0.14
N MET A 105 -3.22 0.68 0.40
CA MET A 105 -2.24 -0.16 1.11
C MET A 105 -2.89 -0.87 2.29
N TRP A 106 -3.66 -0.15 3.11
CA TRP A 106 -4.39 -0.76 4.21
C TRP A 106 -5.38 -1.82 3.72
N SER A 107 -6.14 -1.55 2.66
CA SER A 107 -7.11 -2.52 2.11
C SER A 107 -6.43 -3.79 1.62
N MET A 108 -5.19 -3.71 1.13
CA MET A 108 -4.37 -4.87 0.77
C MET A 108 -3.83 -5.60 2.01
N LEU A 109 -3.34 -4.86 3.00
CA LEU A 109 -2.79 -5.43 4.23
C LEU A 109 -3.85 -6.12 5.10
N SER A 110 -5.04 -5.52 5.19
CA SER A 110 -6.15 -5.98 6.03
C SER A 110 -6.92 -7.16 5.45
N ASN A 111 -6.70 -7.49 4.18
CA ASN A 111 -7.34 -8.61 3.51
C ASN A 111 -6.33 -9.77 3.34
N PRO A 112 -6.58 -10.95 3.93
CA PRO A 112 -5.62 -12.07 3.91
C PRO A 112 -5.28 -12.57 2.50
N ASP A 113 -6.25 -12.58 1.58
CA ASP A 113 -6.04 -12.99 0.19
C ASP A 113 -5.13 -12.00 -0.56
N LYS A 114 -5.36 -10.69 -0.32
CA LYS A 114 -4.54 -9.63 -0.91
C LYS A 114 -3.15 -9.60 -0.28
N PHE A 115 -3.07 -9.76 1.04
CA PHE A 115 -1.82 -9.83 1.79
C PHE A 115 -0.95 -10.99 1.31
N SER A 116 -1.55 -12.15 1.02
CA SER A 116 -0.83 -13.31 0.48
C SER A 116 -0.25 -13.06 -0.93
N ALA A 117 -0.81 -12.10 -1.68
CA ALA A 117 -0.27 -11.66 -2.96
C ALA A 117 0.93 -10.69 -2.80
N ILE A 118 1.17 -10.15 -1.60
CA ILE A 118 2.36 -9.38 -1.26
C ILE A 118 3.49 -10.37 -1.01
N LYS A 119 4.20 -10.74 -2.09
CA LYS A 119 5.32 -11.71 -2.08
C LYS A 119 6.68 -11.03 -2.13
#